data_AF-A0A1F4D8J7-F1
#
_entry.id   AF-A0A1F4D8J7-F1
#
_cell.length_a   1.000
_cell.length_b   1.000
_cell.length_c   1.000
_cell.angle_alpha   90.00
_cell.angle_beta   90.00
_cell.angle_gamma   90.00
#
_symmetry.space_group_name_H-M   'P 1'
#
loop_
_entity.id
_entity.type
_entity.pdbx_description
1 polymer ?
#
loop_
_entity_poly.entity_id
_entity_poly.type
_entity_poly.pdbx_seq_one_letter_code
_entity_poly.pdbx_strand_id
1 'polypeptide(L)' 'MPPSQRVIRDAASPLALKLDLRNYVYDGAVQLLAARLYQGQATNFRTPGGGFAPVFTSPRTRNSASGHGYESNQL' A
#
# COMPACT_ATOMS: atom_id res chain seq x y z
N MET A 1 -14.27 -4.12 14.51
CA MET A 1 -13.64 -4.73 13.32
C MET A 1 -12.20 -5.12 13.66
N PRO A 2 -11.81 -6.40 13.52
CA PRO A 2 -10.42 -6.80 13.69
C PRO A 2 -9.55 -6.25 12.53
N PRO A 3 -8.27 -5.92 12.77
CA PRO A 3 -7.37 -5.48 11.71
C PRO A 3 -7.08 -6.63 10.75
N SER A 4 -6.88 -6.28 9.47
CA SER A 4 -6.41 -7.23 8.46
C SER A 4 -5.12 -7.91 8.91
N GLN A 5 -4.89 -9.14 8.46
CA GLN A 5 -3.70 -9.90 8.79
C GLN A 5 -2.91 -10.30 7.55
N ARG A 6 -1.59 -10.44 7.70
CA ARG A 6 -0.68 -11.00 6.70
C ARG A 6 0.05 -12.19 7.30
N VAL A 7 0.06 -13.30 6.58
CA VAL A 7 0.89 -14.46 6.94
C VAL A 7 2.28 -14.26 6.38
N ILE A 8 3.28 -14.32 7.26
CA ILE A 8 4.69 -14.35 6.88
C ILE A 8 5.17 -15.80 6.97
N ARG A 9 5.88 -16.23 5.94
CA ARG A 9 6.54 -17.53 5.92
C ARG A 9 7.95 -17.34 6.48
N ASP A 10 8.10 -17.55 7.78
CA ASP A 10 9.39 -17.72 8.44
C ASP A 10 9.79 -19.21 8.38
N ALA A 11 11.09 -19.50 8.44
CA ALA A 11 11.73 -20.80 8.29
C ALA A 11 11.30 -21.87 9.32
N ALA A 12 10.61 -21.51 10.40
CA ALA A 12 10.14 -22.45 11.42
C ALA A 12 8.61 -22.69 11.40
N SER A 13 7.79 -21.66 11.18
CA SER A 13 6.33 -21.79 11.08
C SER A 13 5.67 -20.53 10.48
N PRO A 14 4.52 -20.67 9.77
CA PRO A 14 3.78 -19.51 9.27
C PRO A 14 3.23 -18.66 10.42
N LEU A 15 3.51 -17.36 10.39
CA LEU A 15 3.06 -16.41 11.43
C LEU A 15 2.03 -15.43 10.86
N ALA A 16 0.83 -15.41 11.43
CA ALA A 16 -0.19 -14.41 11.12
C ALA A 16 0.02 -13.13 11.96
N LEU A 17 0.33 -12.01 11.29
CA LEU A 17 0.55 -10.71 11.91
C LEU A 17 -0.54 -9.73 11.51
N LYS A 18 -0.94 -8.85 12.42
CA LYS A 18 -1.85 -7.73 12.12
C LYS A 18 -1.14 -6.73 11.22
N LEU A 19 -1.85 -6.23 10.21
CA LEU A 19 -1.39 -5.22 9.25
C LEU A 19 -1.97 -3.86 9.63
N ASP A 20 -1.09 -2.86 9.68
CA ASP A 20 -1.43 -1.45 9.71
C ASP A 20 -0.80 -0.76 8.50
N LEU A 21 -1.62 -0.07 7.71
CA LEU A 21 -1.18 0.78 6.59
C LEU A 21 -1.40 2.24 6.97
N ARG A 22 -0.34 3.04 6.91
CA ARG A 22 -0.35 4.46 7.26
C ARG A 22 -0.07 5.30 6.04
N ASN A 23 -0.94 6.29 5.85
CA ASN A 23 -0.81 7.30 4.83
C ASN A 23 -0.57 8.64 5.48
N TYR A 24 0.60 9.23 5.24
CA TYR A 24 0.94 10.56 5.71
C TYR A 24 0.58 11.55 4.61
N VAL A 25 -0.47 12.33 4.88
CA VAL A 25 -1.06 13.28 3.92
C VAL A 25 -0.77 14.70 4.38
N TYR A 26 -0.38 15.54 3.43
CA TYR A 26 -0.24 16.97 3.62
C TYR A 26 -0.76 17.68 2.38
N ASP A 27 -1.56 18.73 2.58
CA ASP A 27 -2.18 19.53 1.51
C ASP A 27 -2.93 18.68 0.47
N GLY A 28 -3.73 17.72 0.95
CA GLY A 28 -4.48 16.80 0.08
C GLY A 28 -3.62 15.77 -0.68
N ALA A 29 -2.30 15.80 -0.53
CA ALA A 29 -1.38 14.91 -1.22
C ALA A 29 -0.70 13.90 -0.27
N VAL A 30 -0.57 12.66 -0.74
CA VAL A 30 0.19 11.60 -0.05
C VAL A 30 1.68 11.89 -0.16
N GLN A 31 2.35 12.04 0.99
CA GLN A 31 3.78 12.26 1.07
C GLN A 31 4.55 10.97 1.37
N LEU A 32 3.96 10.09 2.18
CA LEU A 32 4.60 8.84 2.59
C LEU A 32 3.57 7.75 2.87
N LEU A 33 3.86 6.54 2.38
CA LEU A 33 3.16 5.30 2.75
C LEU A 33 4.08 4.44 3.61
N ALA A 34 3.56 3.94 4.73
CA ALA A 34 4.27 3.00 5.59
C ALA A 34 3.37 1.82 5.95
N ALA A 35 3.91 0.61 5.94
CA ALA A 35 3.23 -0.58 6.45
C ALA A 35 3.91 -1.07 7.73
N ARG A 36 3.12 -1.64 8.64
CA ARG A 36 3.61 -2.28 9.86
C ARG A 36 2.92 -3.61 10.10
N LEU A 37 3.71 -4.59 10.53
CA LEU A 37 3.24 -5.93 10.92
C LEU A 37 3.53 -6.15 12.40
N TYR A 38 2.52 -6.56 13.17
CA TYR A 38 2.65 -6.65 14.62
C TYR A 38 1.72 -7.71 15.24
N GLN A 39 2.01 -8.08 16.48
CA GLN A 39 1.08 -8.79 17.36
C GLN A 39 0.66 -7.93 18.55
N GLY A 40 -0.53 -8.21 19.11
CA GLY A 40 -1.06 -7.46 20.23
C GLY A 40 -1.40 -6.02 19.84
N GLN A 41 -0.66 -5.06 20.40
CA GLN A 41 -0.85 -3.61 20.29
C GLN A 41 0.03 -2.98 19.19
N ALA A 42 -0.48 -1.94 18.55
CA ALA A 42 0.15 -1.32 17.38
C ALA A 42 1.44 -0.52 17.68
N THR A 43 1.84 -0.40 18.96
CA THR A 43 3.11 0.21 19.40
C THR A 43 4.23 -0.81 19.60
N ASN A 44 3.94 -2.11 19.49
CA ASN A 44 4.96 -3.14 19.61
C ASN A 44 5.73 -3.32 18.29
N PHE A 45 6.91 -2.71 18.20
CA PHE A 45 7.82 -2.84 17.07
C PHE A 45 8.76 -4.06 17.15
N ARG A 46 8.71 -4.84 18.23
CA ARG A 46 9.65 -5.95 18.49
C ARG A 46 9.05 -7.33 18.19
N THR A 47 7.96 -7.39 17.43
CA THR A 47 7.37 -8.67 17.02
C THR A 47 8.35 -9.37 16.08
N PRO A 48 8.81 -10.60 16.37
CA PRO A 48 9.60 -11.38 15.42
C PRO A 48 8.86 -11.53 14.08
N GLY A 49 9.55 -11.28 12.97
CA GLY A 49 8.94 -11.19 11.63
C GLY A 49 8.06 -9.94 11.38
N GLY A 50 7.80 -9.12 12.40
CA GLY A 50 7.04 -7.88 12.30
C GLY A 50 7.88 -6.63 12.10
N GLY A 51 7.38 -5.49 12.57
CA GLY A 51 8.03 -4.18 12.42
C GLY A 51 7.54 -3.46 11.16
N PHE A 52 8.42 -2.67 10.53
CA PHE A 52 8.11 -2.02 9.26
C PHE A 52 8.11 -3.04 8.13
N ALA A 53 7.15 -2.91 7.22
CA ALA A 53 7.01 -3.74 6.03
C ALA A 53 7.04 -2.86 4.77
N PRO A 54 7.54 -3.42 3.64
CA PRO A 54 7.54 -2.69 2.37
C PRO A 54 6.11 -2.51 1.84
N VAL A 55 5.88 -1.37 1.18
CA VAL A 55 4.65 -1.08 0.43
C VAL A 55 5.01 -1.02 -1.04
N PHE A 56 4.41 -1.90 -1.84
CA PHE A 56 4.56 -1.88 -3.29
C PHE A 56 3.34 -1.22 -3.91
N THR A 57 3.56 -0.23 -4.76
CA THR A 57 2.51 0.39 -5.56
C THR A 57 2.65 -0.08 -7.00
N SER A 58 1.54 -0.40 -7.65
CA SER A 58 1.56 -0.58 -9.10
C SER A 58 1.60 0.79 -9.77
N PRO A 59 2.37 0.96 -10.86
CA PRO A 59 2.25 2.14 -11.69
C PRO A 59 0.80 2.29 -12.13
N ARG A 60 0.26 3.51 -12.03
CA ARG A 60 -1.04 3.80 -12.63
C ARG A 60 -0.88 3.67 -14.15
N THR A 61 -1.50 2.66 -14.74
CA THR A 61 -1.66 2.60 -16.20
C THR A 61 -2.45 3.83 -16.61
N ARG A 62 -1.79 4.83 -17.20
CA ARG A 62 -2.49 5.91 -17.88
C ARG A 62 -3.15 5.29 -19.09
N ASN A 63 -4.48 5.18 -19.06
CA ASN A 63 -5.22 4.83 -20.25
C ASN A 63 -5.08 6.01 -21.21
N SER A 64 -4.22 5.87 -22.22
CA SER A 64 -4.08 6.86 -23.29
C SER A 64 -5.27 6.73 -24.23
N ALA A 65 -6.41 7.27 -23.81
CA ALA A 65 -7.40 7.72 -24.76
C ALA A 65 -6.87 9.03 -25.38
N SER A 66 -6.02 8.88 -26.40
CA SER A 66 -5.59 9.99 -27.25
C SER A 66 -6.15 9.76 -28.65
N GLY A 67 -7.02 10.67 -29.08
CA GLY A 67 -7.55 10.72 -30.43
C GLY A 67 -8.53 11.86 -30.61
N HIS A 68 -8.06 13.11 -30.45
CA HIS A 68 -8.76 14.26 -31.01
C HIS A 68 -8.77 14.10 -32.54
N GLY A 69 -9.95 13.83 -33.11
CA GLY A 69 -10.20 14.00 -34.53
C GLY A 69 -10.26 15.49 -34.84
N TYR A 70 -9.31 15.98 -35.64
CA TYR A 70 -9.52 17.21 -36.39
C TYR A 70 -10.51 16.88 -37.51
N GLU A 71 -11.81 17.12 -37.27
CA GLU A 71 -12.77 17.21 -38.38
C GLU A 71 -12.57 18.55 -39.08
N SER A 72 -12.19 18.43 -40.35
CA SER A 72 -12.21 19.43 -41.40
C SER A 72 -13.52 20.23 -41.40
N ASN A 73 -13.45 21.55 -41.23
CA ASN A 73 -14.48 22.43 -41.76
C ASN A 73 -14.06 22.85 -43.17
N GLN A 74 -14.93 22.51 -44.12
CA GLN A 74 -14.82 22.76 -45.55
C GLN A 74 -14.85 24.26 -45.85
N LEU A 75 -13.93 24.70 -46.72
CA LEU A 75 -14.24 25.48 -47.91
C LEU A 75 -13.57 24.78 -49.10
#